data_AF-K1GV42-F1
#
_entry.id   AF-K1GV42-F1
#
_cell.length_a   1.000
_cell.length_b   1.000
_cell.length_c   1.000
_cell.angle_alpha   90.00
_cell.angle_beta   90.00
_cell.angle_gamma   90.00
#
_symmetry.space_group_name_H-M   'P 1'
#
loop_
_entity.id
_entity.type
_entity.pdbx_description
1 polymer ?
#
loop_
_entity_poly.entity_id
_entity_poly.type
_entity_poly.pdbx_seq_one_letter_code
_entity_poly.pdbx_strand_id
1 'polypeptide(L)'
;MALVYLLGKLVYEKIDLAKSLIISAYLSILIKPTVVFSLSFQLSYGAMIAIIYIFPYIRKINYKKIKILDYFLFTTTIQIFLIPITVYYFSTIQFLSLISNLILLPLASFYISINYIALFLENFYLSFLLKPIIKISYNFLIYLIDFFSKFSYLSIEYENQKLIYIYSLVIILILIHKKSLLKK
;
A
#
# COMPACT_ATOMS: atom_id res chain seq x y z
N MET A 1 -0.32 10.72 7.03
CA MET A 1 -0.61 10.04 8.31
C MET A 1 0.58 10.00 9.28
N ALA A 2 1.74 9.42 8.92
CA ALA A 2 2.87 9.27 9.84
C ALA A 2 3.33 10.60 10.47
N LEU A 3 3.40 11.67 9.66
CA LEU A 3 3.70 13.02 10.15
C LEU A 3 2.69 13.50 11.20
N VAL A 4 1.39 13.31 10.96
CA VAL A 4 0.32 13.68 11.90
C VAL A 4 0.43 12.89 13.20
N TYR A 5 0.73 11.59 13.12
CA TYR A 5 0.92 10.74 14.29
C TYR A 5 2.13 11.19 15.12
N LEU A 6 3.27 11.48 14.48
CA LEU A 6 4.47 11.95 15.14
C LEU A 6 4.29 13.33 15.76
N LEU A 7 3.67 14.27 15.04
CA LEU A 7 3.36 15.61 15.56
C LEU A 7 2.45 15.53 16.77
N GLY A 8 1.39 14.73 16.73
CA GLY A 8 0.54 14.54 17.90
C GLY A 8 1.32 13.99 19.09
N LYS A 9 2.28 13.07 18.87
CA LYS A 9 3.09 12.47 19.94
C LYS A 9 4.02 13.49 20.58
N LEU A 10 4.56 14.42 19.79
CA LEU A 10 5.34 15.55 20.29
C LEU A 10 4.50 16.52 21.12
N VAL A 11 3.20 16.63 20.84
CA VAL A 11 2.23 17.47 21.57
C VAL A 11 1.70 16.74 22.83
N TYR A 12 2.22 15.56 23.19
CA TYR A 12 1.79 14.75 24.34
C TYR A 12 0.29 14.37 24.35
N GLU A 13 -0.36 14.40 23.18
CA GLU A 13 -1.74 13.98 23.03
C GLU A 13 -1.88 12.45 23.15
N LYS A 14 -3.06 11.97 23.59
CA LYS A 14 -3.42 10.55 23.47
C LYS A 14 -3.80 10.25 22.02
N ILE A 15 -2.80 9.98 21.19
CA ILE A 15 -3.00 9.71 19.76
C ILE A 15 -3.34 8.24 19.54
N ASP A 16 -4.51 8.03 18.94
CA ASP A 16 -4.90 6.76 18.38
C ASP A 16 -4.60 6.73 16.87
N LEU A 17 -4.29 5.54 16.34
CA LEU A 17 -4.07 5.33 14.91
C LEU A 17 -5.29 5.76 14.08
N ALA A 18 -6.50 5.52 14.59
CA ALA A 18 -7.75 5.93 13.94
C ALA A 18 -7.90 7.46 13.86
N LYS A 19 -7.57 8.19 14.94
CA LYS A 19 -7.61 9.66 14.94
C LYS A 19 -6.59 10.23 13.96
N SER A 20 -5.37 9.70 13.97
CA SER A 20 -4.32 10.11 13.03
C SER A 20 -4.72 9.90 11.57
N LEU A 21 -5.39 8.77 11.28
CA LEU A 21 -5.91 8.48 9.95
C LEU A 21 -6.92 9.55 9.53
N ILE A 22 -7.94 9.82 10.34
CA ILE A 22 -9.01 10.79 10.04
C ILE A 22 -8.43 12.19 9.85
N ILE A 23 -7.58 12.66 10.77
CA ILE A 23 -6.96 13.99 10.68
C ILE A 23 -6.10 14.09 9.42
N SER A 24 -5.30 13.06 9.10
CA SER A 24 -4.47 13.10 7.91
C SER A 24 -5.27 13.04 6.61
N ALA A 25 -6.37 12.29 6.57
CA ALA A 25 -7.29 12.27 5.44
C ALA A 25 -7.92 13.65 5.23
N TYR A 26 -8.42 14.25 6.32
CA TYR A 26 -9.02 15.58 6.30
C TYR A 26 -8.05 16.64 5.78
N LEU A 27 -6.82 16.69 6.30
CA LEU A 27 -5.78 17.61 5.81
C LEU A 27 -5.45 17.39 4.33
N SER A 28 -5.38 16.13 3.89
CA SER A 28 -5.10 15.81 2.49
C SER A 28 -6.21 16.33 1.56
N ILE A 29 -7.47 16.17 1.97
CA ILE A 29 -8.65 16.63 1.22
C ILE A 29 -8.72 18.16 1.18
N LEU A 30 -8.36 18.83 2.28
CA LEU A 30 -8.28 20.30 2.32
C LEU A 30 -7.26 20.86 1.34
N ILE A 31 -6.08 20.24 1.22
CA ILE A 31 -5.04 20.68 0.29
C ILE A 31 -5.48 20.42 -1.16
N LYS A 32 -6.05 19.23 -1.42
CA LYS A 32 -6.51 18.85 -2.75
C LYS A 32 -7.76 17.97 -2.65
N PRO A 33 -8.97 18.47 -2.97
CA PRO A 33 -10.20 17.70 -2.81
C PRO A 33 -10.24 16.48 -3.74
N THR A 34 -9.61 16.55 -4.90
CA THR A 34 -9.54 15.42 -5.85
C THR A 34 -8.60 14.30 -5.41
N VAL A 35 -7.88 14.44 -4.28
CA VAL A 35 -6.95 13.42 -3.78
C VAL A 35 -7.65 12.11 -3.44
N VAL A 36 -8.93 12.15 -3.08
CA VAL A 36 -9.74 10.95 -2.74
C VAL A 36 -9.83 9.97 -3.92
N PHE A 37 -9.75 10.49 -5.15
CA PHE A 37 -9.77 9.68 -6.37
C PHE A 37 -8.38 9.21 -6.82
N SER A 38 -7.32 9.65 -6.13
CA SER A 38 -5.97 9.22 -6.45
C SER A 38 -5.72 7.80 -5.94
N LEU A 39 -5.10 6.98 -6.79
CA LEU A 39 -4.75 5.60 -6.47
C LEU A 39 -3.88 5.51 -5.20
N SER A 40 -2.89 6.40 -5.06
CA SER A 40 -1.99 6.41 -3.91
C SER A 40 -2.73 6.67 -2.59
N PHE A 41 -3.73 7.56 -2.60
CA PHE A 41 -4.57 7.81 -1.44
C PHE A 41 -5.42 6.58 -1.12
N GLN A 42 -6.11 6.02 -2.12
CA GLN A 42 -6.99 4.86 -1.92
C GLN A 42 -6.23 3.64 -1.38
N LEU A 43 -5.05 3.33 -1.93
CA LEU A 43 -4.22 2.22 -1.46
C LEU A 43 -3.69 2.47 -0.04
N SER A 44 -3.17 3.66 0.25
CA SER A 44 -2.56 3.96 1.56
C SER A 44 -3.60 4.00 2.69
N TYR A 45 -4.69 4.75 2.49
CA TYR A 45 -5.75 4.87 3.50
C TYR A 45 -6.58 3.58 3.59
N GLY A 46 -6.81 2.89 2.47
CA GLY A 46 -7.45 1.57 2.44
C GLY A 46 -6.68 0.52 3.23
N ALA A 47 -5.35 0.46 3.06
CA ALA A 47 -4.49 -0.42 3.84
C ALA A 47 -4.61 -0.15 5.34
N MET A 48 -4.59 1.12 5.75
CA MET A 48 -4.72 1.45 7.17
C MET A 48 -6.10 1.16 7.74
N ILE A 49 -7.17 1.31 6.96
CA ILE A 49 -8.51 0.87 7.39
C ILE A 49 -8.51 -0.64 7.65
N ALA A 50 -7.90 -1.44 6.76
CA ALA A 50 -7.76 -2.88 6.96
C ALA A 50 -6.97 -3.20 8.25
N ILE A 51 -5.87 -2.48 8.49
CA ILE A 51 -5.01 -2.68 9.67
C ILE A 51 -5.74 -2.31 10.97
N ILE A 52 -6.44 -1.17 11.01
CA ILE A 52 -7.11 -0.71 12.24
C ILE A 52 -8.36 -1.54 12.54
N TYR A 53 -9.17 -1.85 11.52
CA TYR A 53 -10.51 -2.38 11.74
C TYR A 53 -10.67 -3.87 11.46
N ILE A 54 -9.85 -4.47 10.60
CA ILE A 54 -10.02 -5.86 10.15
C ILE A 54 -8.96 -6.77 10.78
N PHE A 55 -7.69 -6.36 10.74
CA PHE A 55 -6.57 -7.15 11.25
C PHE A 55 -6.71 -7.58 12.73
N PRO A 56 -7.23 -6.77 13.68
CA PRO A 56 -7.38 -7.21 15.07
C PRO A 56 -8.32 -8.41 15.25
N TYR A 57 -9.23 -8.65 14.29
CA TYR A 57 -10.15 -9.78 14.30
C TYR A 57 -9.49 -11.01 13.70
N ILE A 58 -8.81 -10.86 12.57
CA ILE A 58 -8.07 -11.93 11.91
C ILE A 58 -6.93 -12.42 12.80
N ARG A 59 -6.27 -11.52 13.54
CA ARG A 59 -5.23 -11.88 14.50
C ARG A 59 -5.69 -12.86 15.58
N LYS A 60 -6.99 -12.90 15.92
CA LYS A 60 -7.53 -13.86 16.90
C LYS A 60 -7.39 -15.32 16.45
N ILE A 61 -7.22 -15.57 15.15
CA ILE A 61 -6.96 -16.91 14.60
C ILE A 61 -5.61 -17.46 15.09
N ASN A 62 -4.64 -16.59 15.39
CA ASN A 62 -3.34 -16.99 15.91
C ASN A 62 -3.36 -17.16 17.44
N TYR A 63 -4.11 -18.16 17.93
CA TYR A 63 -4.22 -18.47 19.36
C TYR A 63 -2.87 -18.77 20.03
N LYS A 64 -1.90 -19.31 19.27
CA LYS A 64 -0.56 -19.66 19.74
C LYS A 64 0.44 -18.50 19.75
N LYS A 65 0.01 -17.28 19.37
CA LYS A 65 0.85 -16.06 19.32
C LYS A 65 2.17 -16.24 18.55
N ILE A 66 2.14 -17.04 17.48
CA ILE A 66 3.32 -17.29 16.64
C ILE A 66 3.61 -16.04 15.81
N LYS A 67 4.79 -15.42 15.99
CA LYS A 67 5.14 -14.14 15.31
C LYS A 67 5.07 -14.23 13.78
N ILE A 68 5.53 -15.34 13.20
CA ILE A 68 5.51 -15.54 11.73
C ILE A 68 4.07 -15.57 11.19
N LEU A 69 3.16 -16.20 11.93
CA LEU A 69 1.75 -16.30 11.56
C LEU A 69 1.06 -14.94 11.69
N ASP A 70 1.38 -14.16 12.72
CA ASP A 70 0.91 -12.78 12.85
C ASP A 70 1.32 -11.92 11.64
N TYR A 71 2.57 -12.05 11.17
CA TYR A 71 3.04 -11.31 9.99
C TYR A 71 2.34 -11.76 8.71
N PHE A 72 2.16 -13.07 8.52
CA PHE A 72 1.44 -13.62 7.37
C PHE A 72 -0.03 -13.19 7.36
N LEU A 73 -0.72 -13.27 8.51
CA LEU A 73 -2.10 -12.80 8.65
C LEU A 73 -2.20 -11.28 8.40
N PHE A 74 -1.20 -10.51 8.81
CA PHE A 74 -1.15 -9.07 8.59
C PHE A 74 -1.07 -8.73 7.10
N THR A 75 -0.12 -9.32 6.37
CA THR A 75 0.07 -9.03 4.94
C THR A 75 -1.10 -9.51 4.10
N THR A 76 -1.63 -10.71 4.38
CA THR A 76 -2.80 -11.26 3.67
C THR A 76 -4.07 -10.45 3.91
N THR A 77 -4.31 -9.97 5.13
CA THR A 77 -5.46 -9.11 5.43
C THR A 77 -5.46 -7.86 4.55
N ILE A 78 -4.32 -7.18 4.46
CA ILE A 78 -4.18 -5.96 3.67
C ILE A 78 -4.42 -6.24 2.20
N GLN A 79 -3.81 -7.31 1.65
CA GLN A 79 -4.01 -7.66 0.24
C GLN A 79 -5.44 -8.00 -0.08
N ILE A 80 -6.08 -8.88 0.70
CA ILE A 80 -7.47 -9.27 0.46
C ILE A 80 -8.38 -8.04 0.44
N PHE A 81 -8.13 -7.08 1.33
CA PHE A 81 -8.88 -5.82 1.37
C PHE A 81 -8.58 -4.89 0.18
N LEU A 82 -7.34 -4.88 -0.32
CA LEU A 82 -6.93 -4.02 -1.43
C LEU A 82 -7.18 -4.61 -2.82
N ILE A 83 -7.40 -5.93 -2.95
CA ILE A 83 -7.74 -6.61 -4.22
C ILE A 83 -8.76 -5.83 -5.07
N PRO A 84 -9.92 -5.38 -4.56
CA PRO A 84 -10.88 -4.65 -5.40
C PRO A 84 -10.30 -3.36 -5.99
N ILE A 85 -9.47 -2.64 -5.23
CA ILE A 85 -8.83 -1.40 -5.70
C ILE A 85 -7.78 -1.76 -6.76
N THR A 86 -6.94 -2.76 -6.50
CA THR A 86 -5.87 -3.13 -7.44
C THR A 86 -6.45 -3.73 -8.73
N VAL A 87 -7.53 -4.51 -8.66
CA VAL A 87 -8.21 -5.04 -9.84
C VAL A 87 -8.87 -3.92 -10.65
N TYR A 88 -9.48 -2.93 -9.99
CA TYR A 88 -10.09 -1.80 -10.71
C TYR A 88 -9.08 -0.99 -11.54
N TYR A 89 -7.89 -0.75 -11.01
CA TYR A 89 -6.88 0.06 -11.71
C TYR A 89 -5.94 -0.75 -12.61
N PHE A 90 -5.60 -1.97 -12.23
CA PHE A 90 -4.60 -2.78 -12.95
C PHE A 90 -5.20 -3.97 -13.71
N SER A 91 -6.52 -4.22 -13.60
CA SER A 91 -7.24 -5.33 -14.24
C SER A 91 -6.58 -6.70 -14.07
N THR A 92 -5.76 -6.86 -13.03
CA THR A 92 -4.96 -8.06 -12.79
C THR A 92 -4.99 -8.42 -11.31
N ILE A 93 -5.12 -9.71 -11.03
CA ILE A 93 -4.90 -10.29 -9.70
C ILE A 93 -3.51 -10.91 -9.72
N GLN A 94 -2.54 -10.21 -9.13
CA GLN A 94 -1.16 -10.64 -9.14
C GLN A 94 -0.82 -11.30 -7.79
N PHE A 95 -0.89 -12.62 -7.70
CA PHE A 95 -0.54 -13.35 -6.47
C PHE A 95 0.94 -13.24 -6.12
N LEU A 96 1.79 -13.17 -7.15
CA LEU A 96 3.24 -13.01 -7.00
C LEU A 96 3.67 -11.54 -6.77
N SER A 97 2.75 -10.58 -6.95
CA SER A 97 3.05 -9.14 -6.75
C SER A 97 3.57 -8.85 -5.37
N LEU A 98 3.18 -9.63 -4.37
CA LEU A 98 3.63 -9.46 -3.00
C LEU A 98 5.16 -9.56 -2.91
N ILE A 99 5.71 -10.63 -3.47
CA ILE A 99 7.14 -10.96 -3.40
C ILE A 99 7.91 -10.07 -4.37
N SER A 100 7.38 -9.87 -5.59
CA SER A 100 8.04 -9.01 -6.57
C SER A 100 8.04 -7.56 -6.11
N ASN A 101 6.95 -7.02 -5.56
CA ASN A 101 6.88 -5.63 -5.08
C ASN A 101 7.73 -5.41 -3.82
N LEU A 102 7.95 -6.43 -2.97
CA LEU A 102 8.87 -6.29 -1.84
C LEU A 102 10.30 -5.96 -2.29
N ILE A 103 10.70 -6.39 -3.50
CA ILE A 103 12.05 -6.16 -4.04
C ILE A 103 12.04 -5.01 -5.06
N LEU A 104 11.11 -5.04 -6.02
CA LEU A 104 11.02 -4.07 -7.10
C LEU A 104 10.63 -2.68 -6.60
N LEU A 105 9.73 -2.55 -5.63
CA LEU A 105 9.22 -1.25 -5.19
C LEU A 105 10.29 -0.44 -4.42
N PRO A 106 11.06 -1.00 -3.47
CA PRO A 106 12.19 -0.30 -2.86
C PRO A 106 13.30 0.05 -3.85
N LEU A 107 13.55 -0.82 -4.82
CA LEU A 107 14.58 -0.57 -5.83
C LEU A 107 14.15 0.54 -6.80
N ALA A 108 12.89 0.55 -7.22
CA ALA A 108 12.30 1.59 -8.04
C ALA A 108 12.26 2.93 -7.30
N SER A 109 11.89 2.95 -6.02
CA SER A 109 11.90 4.17 -5.22
C SER A 109 13.32 4.72 -5.03
N PHE A 110 14.32 3.85 -4.82
CA PHE A 110 15.73 4.23 -4.80
C PHE A 110 16.19 4.82 -6.13
N TYR A 111 15.88 4.17 -7.26
CA TYR A 111 16.18 4.68 -8.60
C TYR A 111 15.56 6.07 -8.83
N ILE A 112 14.26 6.22 -8.55
CA ILE A 112 13.55 7.49 -8.70
C ILE A 112 14.17 8.58 -7.83
N SER A 113 14.53 8.27 -6.58
CA SER A 113 15.14 9.21 -5.65
C SER A 113 16.50 9.72 -6.15
N ILE A 114 17.36 8.82 -6.67
CA ILE A 114 18.64 9.21 -7.26
C ILE A 114 18.43 10.11 -8.49
N ASN A 115 17.42 9.81 -9.33
CA ASN A 115 17.12 10.65 -10.49
C ASN A 115 16.68 12.06 -10.08
N TYR A 116 15.85 12.19 -9.05
CA TYR A 116 15.49 13.51 -8.52
C TYR A 116 16.71 14.28 -7.99
N ILE A 117 17.62 13.60 -7.29
CA ILE A 117 18.86 14.20 -6.82
C ILE A 117 19.72 14.63 -8.02
N ALA A 118 19.85 13.78 -9.04
CA ALA A 118 20.62 14.12 -10.24
C ALA A 118 20.04 15.31 -11.01
N LEU A 119 18.72 15.39 -11.15
CA LEU A 119 18.03 16.56 -11.71
C LEU A 119 18.32 17.83 -10.90
N PHE A 120 18.37 17.72 -9.57
CA PHE A 120 18.74 18.86 -8.72
C PHE A 120 20.20 19.28 -8.92
N LEU A 121 21.16 18.34 -8.99
CA LEU A 121 22.57 18.62 -9.24
C LEU A 121 22.87 19.11 -10.66
N GLU A 122 21.97 18.85 -11.61
CA GLU A 122 22.09 19.36 -12.97
C GLU A 122 22.07 20.89 -13.02
N ASN A 123 21.36 21.55 -12.09
CA ASN A 123 21.43 23.01 -11.91
C ASN A 123 22.84 23.52 -11.63
N PHE A 124 23.73 22.66 -11.13
CA PHE A 124 25.14 22.95 -10.83
C PHE A 124 26.10 22.25 -11.80
N TYR A 125 25.60 21.62 -12.87
CA TYR A 125 26.38 20.80 -13.83
C TYR A 125 27.11 19.59 -13.20
N LEU A 126 26.72 19.15 -12.00
CA LEU A 126 27.35 18.02 -11.29
C LEU A 126 26.64 16.67 -11.49
N SER A 127 25.61 16.61 -12.34
CA SER A 127 24.82 15.39 -12.58
C SER A 127 25.64 14.20 -13.08
N PHE A 128 26.82 14.45 -13.69
CA PHE A 128 27.73 13.41 -14.19
C PHE A 128 28.19 12.42 -13.10
N LEU A 129 28.28 12.87 -11.84
CA LEU A 129 28.70 12.05 -10.70
C LEU A 129 27.70 10.91 -10.41
N LEU A 130 26.41 11.16 -10.65
CA LEU A 130 25.33 10.23 -10.36
C LEU A 130 24.96 9.36 -11.57
N LYS A 131 25.35 9.77 -12.78
CA LYS A 131 25.13 9.02 -14.03
C LYS A 131 25.53 7.55 -13.98
N PRO A 132 26.71 7.14 -13.46
CA PRO A 132 27.06 5.72 -13.36
C PRO A 132 26.14 4.95 -12.40
N ILE A 133 25.77 5.56 -11.27
CA ILE A 133 24.87 4.96 -10.27
C ILE A 133 23.46 4.78 -10.86
N ILE A 134 22.96 5.77 -11.61
CA ILE A 134 21.67 5.70 -12.32
C ILE A 134 21.70 4.56 -13.34
N LYS A 135 22.78 4.42 -14.12
CA LYS A 135 22.90 3.36 -15.14
C LYS A 135 22.91 1.97 -14.50
N ILE A 136 23.66 1.78 -13.41
CA ILE A 136 23.73 0.50 -12.68
C ILE A 136 22.36 0.15 -12.11
N SER A 137 21.71 1.10 -11.41
CA SER A 137 20.40 0.88 -10.80
C SER A 137 19.32 0.60 -11.85
N TYR A 138 19.33 1.31 -12.99
CA TYR A 138 18.44 1.05 -14.11
C TYR A 138 18.60 -0.36 -14.68
N ASN A 139 19.82 -0.76 -15.01
CA ASN A 139 20.10 -2.08 -15.56
C ASN A 139 19.70 -3.20 -14.59
N PHE A 140 19.98 -3.02 -13.30
CA PHE A 140 19.60 -3.98 -12.27
C PHE A 140 18.08 -4.07 -12.10
N LEU A 141 17.38 -2.93 -12.17
CA LEU A 141 15.93 -2.89 -12.12
C LEU A 141 15.28 -3.59 -13.31
N ILE A 142 15.76 -3.35 -14.53
CA ILE A 142 15.28 -4.05 -15.73
C ILE A 142 15.57 -5.55 -15.65
N TYR A 143 16.77 -5.94 -15.24
CA TYR A 143 17.11 -7.36 -15.06
C TYR A 143 16.12 -8.07 -14.13
N LEU A 144 15.73 -7.44 -13.03
CA LEU A 144 14.73 -8.00 -12.11
C LEU A 144 13.34 -8.02 -12.72
N ILE A 145 12.91 -6.96 -13.41
CA ILE A 145 11.62 -6.95 -14.12
C ILE A 145 11.55 -8.10 -15.11
N ASP A 146 12.58 -8.29 -15.94
CA ASP A 146 12.65 -9.36 -16.92
C ASP A 146 12.64 -10.74 -16.25
N PHE A 147 13.37 -10.90 -15.14
CA PHE A 147 13.34 -12.11 -14.34
C PHE A 147 11.94 -12.43 -13.81
N PHE A 148 11.23 -11.45 -13.24
CA PHE A 148 9.89 -11.63 -12.70
C PHE A 148 8.82 -11.80 -13.80
N SER A 149 9.00 -11.19 -14.97
CA SER A 149 8.07 -11.31 -16.11
C SER A 149 7.94 -12.75 -16.62
N LYS A 150 8.99 -13.58 -16.47
CA LYS A 150 8.94 -15.01 -16.82
C LYS A 150 7.97 -15.80 -15.94
N PHE A 151 7.65 -15.29 -14.75
CA PHE A 151 6.70 -15.89 -13.81
C PHE A 151 5.28 -15.30 -13.96
N SER A 152 5.01 -14.53 -15.03
CA SER A 152 3.73 -13.84 -15.29
C SER A 152 2.50 -14.77 -15.36
N TYR A 153 2.68 -16.09 -15.54
CA TYR A 153 1.61 -17.09 -15.49
C TYR A 153 0.83 -17.14 -14.16
N LEU A 154 1.29 -16.43 -13.11
CA LEU A 154 0.62 -16.30 -11.81
C LEU A 154 -0.20 -15.00 -11.67
N SER A 155 -0.33 -14.23 -12.75
CA SER A 155 -1.24 -13.10 -12.85
C SER A 155 -2.46 -13.48 -13.67
N ILE A 156 -3.64 -13.35 -13.08
CA ILE A 156 -4.90 -13.60 -13.77
C ILE A 156 -5.40 -12.23 -14.23
N GLU A 157 -5.41 -12.02 -15.54
CA GLU A 157 -6.08 -10.87 -16.15
C GLU A 157 -7.59 -11.02 -15.95
N TYR A 158 -8.20 -10.00 -15.36
CA TYR A 158 -9.61 -9.99 -15.06
C TYR A 158 -10.22 -8.66 -15.49
N GLU A 159 -10.81 -8.66 -16.68
CA GLU A 159 -11.40 -7.45 -17.30
C GLU A 159 -12.76 -7.04 -16.70
N ASN A 160 -13.41 -7.91 -15.92
CA ASN A 160 -14.80 -7.68 -15.55
C ASN A 160 -14.95 -6.76 -14.32
N GLN A 161 -15.34 -5.52 -14.55
CA GLN A 161 -15.54 -4.50 -13.49
C GLN A 161 -16.62 -4.88 -12.44
N LYS A 162 -17.44 -5.92 -12.69
CA LYS A 162 -18.49 -6.38 -11.77
C LYS A 162 -17.96 -7.03 -10.48
N LEU A 163 -16.74 -7.60 -10.46
CA LEU A 163 -16.17 -8.18 -9.24
C LEU A 163 -15.94 -7.13 -8.14
N ILE A 164 -15.67 -5.89 -8.52
CA ILE A 164 -15.43 -4.78 -7.58
C ILE A 164 -16.69 -4.47 -6.77
N TYR A 165 -17.85 -4.48 -7.42
CA TYR A 165 -19.14 -4.30 -6.75
C TYR A 165 -19.46 -5.45 -5.80
N ILE A 166 -19.15 -6.69 -6.18
CA ILE A 166 -19.40 -7.86 -5.33
C ILE A 166 -18.46 -7.85 -4.11
N TYR A 167 -17.17 -7.58 -4.30
CA TYR A 167 -16.20 -7.54 -3.19
C TYR A 167 -16.42 -6.35 -2.25
N SER A 168 -16.74 -5.17 -2.79
CA SER A 168 -17.10 -4.01 -1.97
C SER A 168 -18.38 -4.26 -1.16
N LEU A 169 -19.40 -4.90 -1.75
CA LEU A 169 -20.60 -5.35 -1.03
C LEU A 169 -20.27 -6.33 0.09
N VAL A 170 -19.41 -7.31 -0.17
CA VAL A 170 -18.98 -8.30 0.85
C VAL A 170 -18.22 -7.62 1.99
N ILE A 171 -17.32 -6.69 1.69
CA ILE A 171 -16.60 -5.89 2.70
C ILE A 171 -17.57 -5.04 3.52
N ILE A 172 -18.54 -4.38 2.88
CA ILE A 172 -19.57 -3.58 3.54
C ILE A 172 -20.46 -4.46 4.40
N LEU A 173 -20.87 -5.64 3.93
CA LEU A 173 -21.66 -6.61 4.69
C LEU A 173 -20.92 -7.13 5.92
N ILE A 174 -19.61 -7.43 5.80
CA ILE A 174 -18.76 -7.83 6.94
C ILE A 174 -18.69 -6.69 7.97
N LEU A 175 -18.56 -5.43 7.52
CA LEU A 175 -18.55 -4.26 8.40
C LEU A 175 -19.90 -4.02 9.07
N ILE A 176 -21.02 -4.30 8.40
CA ILE A 176 -22.38 -4.18 8.94
C ILE A 176 -22.67 -5.29 9.96
N HIS A 177 -22.34 -6.56 9.64
CA HIS A 177 -22.57 -7.70 10.54
C HIS A 177 -21.81 -7.55 11.87
N LYS A 178 -20.63 -6.94 11.80
CA LYS A 178 -19.82 -6.60 12.98
C LYS A 178 -20.51 -5.60 13.92
N LYS A 179 -21.31 -4.66 13.40
CA LYS A 179 -22.09 -3.70 14.21
C LYS A 179 -23.27 -4.37 14.93
N SER A 180 -23.74 -5.52 14.42
CA SER A 180 -24.77 -6.34 15.04
C SER A 180 -24.23 -7.23 16.17
N LEU A 181 -23.02 -7.77 16.03
CA LEU A 181 -22.37 -8.63 17.05
C LEU A 181 -21.84 -7.89 18.28
N LEU A 182 -21.60 -6.57 18.20
CA LEU A 182 -21.19 -5.71 19.32
C LEU A 182 -22.36 -5.14 20.14
N LYS A 183 -23.61 -5.42 19.74
CA LYS A 183 -24.84 -4.97 20.41
C LYS A 183 -25.56 -6.07 21.20
N LYS A 184 -24.95 -7.25 21.36
CA LYS A 184 -25.36 -8.29 22.31
C LYS A 184 -24.31 -8.39 23.41
#